data_AF-A0A374U8X5-F1
#
_entry.id   AF-A0A374U8X5-F1
#
_cell.length_a   1.000
_cell.length_b   1.000
_cell.length_c   1.000
_cell.angle_alpha   90.00
_cell.angle_beta   90.00
_cell.angle_gamma   90.00
#
_symmetry.space_group_name_H-M   'P 1'
#
loop_
_entity.id
_entity.type
_entity.pdbx_description
1 polymer ?
#
loop_
_entity_poly.entity_id
_entity_poly.type
_entity_poly.pdbx_seq_one_letter_code
_entity_poly.pdbx_strand_id
1 'polypeptide(L)'
;MTSTEIDEKFMREALAEARAAAAVGEVPIGAVVVRAGEIVARAHNRRELDQDPSAHAEFAALCAAARSLGRWRLSDCTVYVTLEPCCMCAGLMVNARVGRCVYGAADAKAGALGSLYDLNADSRLNHRFNVTAGVLADECREVLSSYFSRLRGTDGAGCGCGADLEAHAAHAAALAGAGEDTDTAVDFGPACRRPRRVLLAIDSFKGSVSSARAEEAVAEGVRRVWPDAEVCTLLLADGGEGTLDAVAACGGELATCEVAGPLGDRVPARLLVDGGRESAVIEMAEAAGIGYSPCTESAALAASTYGVGELMLRAVRAGAKTIYIGLGGSATNDGGAGMLQALGARVVDDRGCDIAPGLAGLEQVASVDLAPALQALDDARIVVLSDVENPLVGRRGALAVFGGQKGLPTGDAEALSRCDSWMVGYGRLLDTAIVEARAQGLLRVPEGARTFGSVLGVPGAGAAGGLGAALLALGAELRSGVETVLDLVGFDERVRDVDLVITGEGNMDEQSAAGKAPVGVARRAKRYGKPVVAVVGGRADNLDAVYEQGIDLVLPICRKPVDLERALDPQEATANLICAGESAAQAYDLARL
;
A
#
# COMPACT_ATOMS: atom_id res chain seq x y z
N MET A 1 -12.42 -37.96 3.91
CA MET A 1 -12.23 -36.51 4.08
C MET A 1 -10.84 -36.17 3.61
N THR A 2 -10.67 -35.06 2.91
CA THR A 2 -9.33 -34.51 2.62
C THR A 2 -8.67 -34.04 3.92
N SER A 3 -7.34 -33.87 3.93
CA SER A 3 -6.64 -33.32 5.11
C SER A 3 -7.23 -31.96 5.54
N THR A 4 -7.60 -31.12 4.58
CA THR A 4 -8.23 -29.82 4.80
C THR A 4 -9.61 -29.93 5.45
N GLU A 5 -10.47 -30.85 4.99
CA GLU A 5 -11.80 -31.08 5.61
C GLU A 5 -11.69 -31.56 7.06
N ILE A 6 -10.67 -32.37 7.36
CA ILE A 6 -10.38 -32.82 8.72
C ILE A 6 -9.94 -31.65 9.59
N ASP A 7 -9.03 -30.81 9.08
CA ASP A 7 -8.54 -29.64 9.81
C ASP A 7 -9.68 -28.65 10.10
N GLU A 8 -10.54 -28.38 9.13
CA GLU A 8 -11.72 -27.52 9.34
C GLU A 8 -12.69 -28.11 10.37
N LYS A 9 -12.93 -29.43 10.35
CA LYS A 9 -13.80 -30.10 11.33
C LYS A 9 -13.31 -29.81 12.75
N PHE A 10 -12.03 -30.03 13.04
CA PHE A 10 -11.49 -29.84 14.38
C PHE A 10 -11.28 -28.36 14.73
N MET A 11 -11.05 -27.48 13.74
CA MET A 11 -11.05 -26.04 13.99
C MET A 11 -12.42 -25.52 14.40
N ARG A 12 -13.53 -26.05 13.83
CA ARG A 12 -14.89 -25.70 14.28
C ARG A 12 -15.15 -26.12 15.73
N GLU A 13 -14.54 -27.21 16.18
CA GLU A 13 -14.59 -27.64 17.58
C GLU A 13 -13.81 -26.70 18.52
N ALA A 14 -12.64 -26.22 18.08
CA ALA A 14 -11.90 -25.17 18.79
C ALA A 14 -12.68 -23.84 18.82
N LEU A 15 -13.37 -23.47 17.73
CA LEU A 15 -14.27 -22.30 17.69
C LEU A 15 -15.44 -22.42 18.67
N ALA A 16 -15.95 -23.62 18.92
CA ALA A 16 -17.00 -23.83 19.93
C ALA A 16 -16.47 -23.51 21.35
N GLU A 17 -15.25 -23.95 21.66
CA GLU A 17 -14.56 -23.60 22.91
C GLU A 17 -14.27 -22.09 23.01
N ALA A 18 -13.84 -21.44 21.91
CA ALA A 18 -13.64 -19.99 21.88
C ALA A 18 -14.93 -19.22 22.19
N ARG A 19 -16.08 -19.67 21.65
CA ARG A 19 -17.39 -19.09 21.96
C ARG A 19 -17.79 -19.34 23.42
N ALA A 20 -17.41 -20.47 24.00
CA ALA A 20 -17.63 -20.75 25.42
C ALA A 20 -16.83 -19.80 26.33
N ALA A 21 -15.57 -19.51 26.00
CA ALA A 21 -14.78 -18.48 26.69
C ALA A 21 -15.46 -17.09 26.63
N ALA A 22 -15.87 -16.64 25.44
CA ALA A 22 -16.57 -15.35 25.31
C ALA A 22 -17.86 -15.29 26.17
N ALA A 23 -18.59 -16.40 26.30
CA ALA A 23 -19.82 -16.46 27.08
C ALA A 23 -19.59 -16.25 28.58
N VAL A 24 -18.38 -16.48 29.09
CA VAL A 24 -17.99 -16.27 30.49
C VAL A 24 -17.10 -15.04 30.69
N GLY A 25 -16.98 -14.17 29.69
CA GLY A 25 -16.19 -12.93 29.78
C GLY A 25 -14.68 -13.13 29.64
N GLU A 26 -14.25 -14.24 29.03
CA GLU A 26 -12.85 -14.51 28.73
C GLU A 26 -12.52 -14.15 27.28
N VAL A 27 -11.24 -13.90 27.00
CA VAL A 27 -10.77 -13.71 25.62
C VAL A 27 -11.09 -14.98 24.81
N PRO A 28 -11.83 -14.90 23.69
CA PRO A 28 -12.37 -16.07 23.01
C PRO A 28 -11.32 -16.82 22.19
N ILE A 29 -10.51 -17.61 22.90
CA ILE A 29 -9.56 -18.55 22.31
C ILE A 29 -9.94 -19.94 22.81
N GLY A 30 -10.03 -20.88 21.87
CA GLY A 30 -10.34 -22.27 22.13
C GLY A 30 -9.30 -23.18 21.50
N ALA A 31 -9.08 -24.34 22.12
CA ALA A 31 -8.14 -25.34 21.65
C ALA A 31 -8.67 -26.76 21.86
N VAL A 32 -8.35 -27.65 20.93
CA VAL A 32 -8.61 -29.09 21.04
C VAL A 32 -7.37 -29.89 20.69
N VAL A 33 -7.13 -30.97 21.42
CA VAL A 33 -6.04 -31.92 21.13
C VAL A 33 -6.67 -33.18 20.55
N VAL A 34 -6.15 -33.63 19.41
CA VAL A 34 -6.66 -34.75 18.63
C VAL A 34 -5.59 -35.82 18.48
N ARG A 35 -5.96 -37.08 18.69
CA ARG A 35 -5.12 -38.26 18.46
C ARG A 35 -5.91 -39.27 17.63
N ALA A 36 -5.32 -39.78 16.55
CA ALA A 36 -5.97 -40.78 15.68
C ALA A 36 -7.39 -40.38 15.21
N GLY A 37 -7.65 -39.09 15.00
CA GLY A 37 -8.97 -38.58 14.58
C GLY A 37 -10.00 -38.43 15.69
N GLU A 38 -9.62 -38.64 16.95
CA GLU A 38 -10.48 -38.46 18.13
C GLU A 38 -9.97 -37.32 19.03
N ILE A 39 -10.89 -36.54 19.59
CA ILE A 39 -10.55 -35.44 20.50
C ILE A 39 -10.28 -36.02 21.88
N VAL A 40 -9.05 -35.85 22.36
CA VAL A 40 -8.60 -36.32 23.68
C VAL A 40 -8.76 -35.24 24.76
N ALA A 41 -8.75 -33.96 24.36
CA ALA A 41 -8.95 -32.84 25.28
C ALA A 41 -9.51 -31.61 24.57
N ARG A 42 -10.24 -30.78 25.32
CA ARG A 42 -10.80 -29.50 24.91
C ARG A 42 -10.55 -28.49 26.02
N ALA A 43 -10.23 -27.26 25.66
CA ALA A 43 -10.18 -26.16 26.61
C ALA A 43 -10.36 -24.81 25.90
N HIS A 44 -10.60 -23.79 26.71
CA HIS A 44 -10.66 -22.39 26.32
C HIS A 44 -9.92 -21.54 27.35
N ASN A 45 -9.65 -20.28 27.01
CA ASN A 45 -9.02 -19.34 27.94
C ASN A 45 -9.86 -19.16 29.21
N ARG A 46 -9.19 -19.12 30.36
CA ARG A 46 -9.79 -18.94 31.70
C ARG A 46 -8.95 -18.05 32.61
N ARG A 47 -8.21 -17.10 32.04
CA ARG A 47 -7.22 -16.29 32.76
C ARG A 47 -7.87 -15.45 33.86
N GLU A 48 -8.98 -14.81 33.55
CA GLU A 48 -9.70 -13.94 34.49
C GLU A 48 -10.49 -14.76 35.52
N LEU A 49 -11.08 -15.87 35.11
CA LEU A 49 -11.88 -16.76 35.95
C LEU A 49 -11.01 -17.47 36.99
N ASP A 50 -9.89 -18.02 36.55
CA ASP A 50 -9.00 -18.82 37.39
C ASP A 50 -7.93 -17.96 38.09
N GLN A 51 -7.83 -16.68 37.74
CA GLN A 51 -6.76 -15.77 38.20
C GLN A 51 -5.36 -16.38 37.97
N ASP A 52 -5.21 -17.11 36.87
CA ASP A 52 -4.01 -17.84 36.50
C ASP A 52 -3.46 -17.29 35.17
N PRO A 53 -2.28 -16.66 35.18
CA PRO A 53 -1.68 -16.10 33.97
C PRO A 53 -1.34 -17.16 32.91
N SER A 54 -1.30 -18.44 33.27
CA SER A 54 -1.02 -19.55 32.37
C SER A 54 -2.27 -20.24 31.79
N ALA A 55 -3.48 -19.85 32.21
CA ALA A 55 -4.75 -20.47 31.84
C ALA A 55 -5.21 -20.11 30.41
N HIS A 56 -4.33 -20.35 29.44
CA HIS A 56 -4.58 -20.29 28.02
C HIS A 56 -5.18 -21.61 27.53
N ALA A 57 -5.99 -21.55 26.47
CA ALA A 57 -6.68 -22.69 25.89
C ALA A 57 -5.71 -23.83 25.53
N GLU A 58 -4.60 -23.53 24.87
CA GLU A 58 -3.62 -24.52 24.43
C GLU A 58 -2.94 -25.18 25.62
N PHE A 59 -2.59 -24.38 26.63
CA PHE A 59 -1.93 -24.84 27.84
C PHE A 59 -2.83 -25.84 28.59
N ALA A 60 -4.07 -25.44 28.85
CA ALA A 60 -5.05 -26.27 29.52
C ALA A 60 -5.37 -27.55 28.72
N ALA A 61 -5.54 -27.45 27.39
CA ALA A 61 -5.85 -28.59 26.54
C ALA A 61 -4.69 -29.61 26.50
N LEU A 62 -3.44 -29.15 26.43
CA LEU A 62 -2.25 -30.02 26.47
C LEU A 62 -2.09 -30.72 27.82
N CYS A 63 -2.26 -30.00 28.93
CA CYS A 63 -2.22 -30.59 30.26
C CYS A 63 -3.34 -31.62 30.46
N ALA A 64 -4.55 -31.34 29.98
CA ALA A 64 -5.67 -32.26 30.03
C ALA A 64 -5.42 -33.51 29.15
N ALA A 65 -4.89 -33.34 27.94
CA ALA A 65 -4.53 -34.44 27.05
C ALA A 65 -3.47 -35.35 27.68
N ALA A 66 -2.42 -34.78 28.27
CA ALA A 66 -1.36 -35.54 28.94
C ALA A 66 -1.90 -36.38 30.10
N ARG A 67 -2.81 -35.80 30.91
CA ARG A 67 -3.50 -36.53 31.99
C ARG A 67 -4.40 -37.64 31.45
N SER A 68 -5.18 -37.36 30.41
CA SER A 68 -6.10 -38.33 29.80
C SER A 68 -5.37 -39.51 29.15
N LEU A 69 -4.19 -39.27 28.56
CA LEU A 69 -3.38 -40.29 27.92
C LEU A 69 -2.37 -40.96 28.86
N GLY A 70 -2.24 -40.47 30.11
CA GLY A 70 -1.31 -41.01 31.10
C GLY A 70 0.18 -40.78 30.74
N ARG A 71 0.48 -39.85 29.85
CA ARG A 71 1.85 -39.56 29.39
C ARG A 71 2.01 -38.09 28.99
N TRP A 72 3.20 -37.54 29.19
CA TRP A 72 3.50 -36.14 28.85
C TRP A 72 3.90 -35.93 27.38
N ARG A 73 4.35 -36.99 26.69
CA ARG A 73 4.70 -36.94 25.26
C ARG A 73 3.44 -37.08 24.41
N LEU A 74 3.23 -36.11 23.54
CA LEU A 74 2.06 -35.98 22.67
C LEU A 74 2.47 -35.95 21.18
N SER A 75 3.48 -36.73 20.81
CA SER A 75 4.10 -36.75 19.47
C SER A 75 3.21 -37.25 18.35
N ASP A 76 2.16 -38.00 18.68
CA ASP A 76 1.13 -38.46 17.75
C ASP A 76 -0.15 -37.61 17.81
N CYS A 77 -0.10 -36.46 18.49
CA CYS A 77 -1.24 -35.56 18.65
C CYS A 77 -1.13 -34.33 17.74
N THR A 78 -2.28 -33.88 17.25
CA THR A 78 -2.46 -32.58 16.60
C THR A 78 -3.21 -31.63 17.54
N VAL A 79 -2.68 -30.43 17.73
CA VAL A 79 -3.36 -29.35 18.46
C VAL A 79 -4.05 -28.44 17.46
N TYR A 80 -5.34 -28.19 17.63
CA TYR A 80 -6.09 -27.18 16.87
C TYR A 80 -6.41 -26.01 17.78
N VAL A 81 -6.13 -24.78 17.37
CA VAL A 81 -6.36 -23.57 18.18
C VAL A 81 -6.85 -22.40 17.33
N THR A 82 -7.78 -21.60 17.84
CA THR A 82 -8.39 -20.52 17.06
C THR A 82 -7.47 -19.33 16.79
N LEU A 83 -6.46 -19.10 17.64
CA LEU A 83 -5.46 -18.04 17.50
C LEU A 83 -4.05 -18.65 17.56
N GLU A 84 -3.10 -18.08 16.81
CA GLU A 84 -1.70 -18.52 16.85
C GLU A 84 -1.14 -18.55 18.28
N PRO A 85 -0.51 -19.67 18.70
CA PRO A 85 0.04 -19.80 20.03
C PRO A 85 1.12 -18.78 20.37
N CYS A 86 1.04 -18.23 21.59
CA CYS A 86 2.07 -17.39 22.17
C CYS A 86 3.35 -18.18 22.56
N CYS A 87 4.44 -17.50 22.91
CA CYS A 87 5.70 -18.14 23.33
C CYS A 87 5.53 -19.19 24.43
N MET A 88 4.67 -18.94 25.43
CA MET A 88 4.40 -19.89 26.51
C MET A 88 3.75 -21.17 25.98
N CYS A 89 2.71 -21.04 25.17
CA CYS A 89 1.95 -22.17 24.64
C CYS A 89 2.75 -22.95 23.60
N ALA A 90 3.46 -22.27 22.71
CA ALA A 90 4.39 -22.87 21.76
C ALA A 90 5.56 -23.58 22.49
N GLY A 91 6.12 -22.97 23.54
CA GLY A 91 7.14 -23.60 24.39
C GLY A 91 6.63 -24.86 25.10
N LEU A 92 5.37 -24.86 25.55
CA LEU A 92 4.73 -26.07 26.08
C LEU A 92 4.58 -27.14 25.00
N MET A 93 4.23 -26.79 23.76
CA MET A 93 4.17 -27.75 22.65
C MET A 93 5.52 -28.40 22.35
N VAL A 94 6.61 -27.61 22.39
CA VAL A 94 8.00 -28.11 22.31
C VAL A 94 8.26 -29.11 23.44
N ASN A 95 7.96 -28.73 24.70
CA ASN A 95 8.18 -29.57 25.86
C ASN A 95 7.31 -30.82 25.89
N ALA A 96 6.08 -30.76 25.38
CA ALA A 96 5.14 -31.88 25.28
C ALA A 96 5.40 -32.75 24.04
N ARG A 97 6.37 -32.39 23.19
CA ARG A 97 6.70 -33.12 21.96
C ARG A 97 5.54 -33.23 20.99
N VAL A 98 4.68 -32.22 20.88
CA VAL A 98 3.52 -32.24 19.99
C VAL A 98 3.94 -32.58 18.56
N GLY A 99 3.17 -33.40 17.85
CA GLY A 99 3.47 -33.76 16.46
C GLY A 99 3.16 -32.63 15.47
N ARG A 100 1.98 -32.01 15.63
CA ARG A 100 1.48 -30.96 14.74
C ARG A 100 0.63 -29.94 15.48
N CYS A 101 0.72 -28.67 15.07
CA CYS A 101 -0.19 -27.60 15.47
C CYS A 101 -0.91 -27.05 14.24
N VAL A 102 -2.21 -26.80 14.36
CA VAL A 102 -3.06 -26.17 13.36
C VAL A 102 -3.70 -24.95 14.01
N TYR A 103 -3.53 -23.76 13.45
CA TYR A 103 -4.17 -22.56 13.99
C TYR A 103 -4.99 -21.80 12.96
N GLY A 104 -6.00 -21.08 13.46
CA GLY A 104 -6.88 -20.24 12.66
C GLY A 104 -6.25 -18.88 12.33
N ALA A 105 -6.51 -17.87 13.16
CA ALA A 105 -5.99 -16.52 12.96
C ALA A 105 -4.54 -16.39 13.44
N ALA A 106 -3.71 -15.63 12.71
CA ALA A 106 -2.37 -15.24 13.14
C ALA A 106 -2.43 -14.21 14.29
N ASP A 107 -1.41 -14.20 15.16
CA ASP A 107 -1.28 -13.23 16.26
C ASP A 107 -0.04 -12.34 16.04
N ALA A 108 -0.28 -11.14 15.53
CA ALA A 108 0.76 -10.16 15.26
C ALA A 108 1.47 -9.61 16.51
N LYS A 109 0.96 -9.86 17.73
CA LYS A 109 1.50 -9.31 18.98
C LYS A 109 2.20 -10.34 19.86
N ALA A 110 1.78 -11.60 19.80
CA ALA A 110 2.36 -12.64 20.64
C ALA A 110 2.66 -13.95 19.90
N GLY A 111 2.25 -14.09 18.64
CA GLY A 111 2.32 -15.34 17.87
C GLY A 111 3.75 -15.84 17.70
N ALA A 112 3.99 -17.08 18.12
CA ALA A 112 5.32 -17.68 18.20
C ALA A 112 5.56 -18.82 17.20
N LEU A 113 4.61 -19.06 16.30
CA LEU A 113 4.62 -20.14 15.29
C LEU A 113 4.61 -19.58 13.86
N GLY A 114 5.18 -18.38 13.68
CA GLY A 114 5.20 -17.69 12.40
C GLY A 114 5.16 -16.18 12.49
N SER A 115 4.41 -15.57 13.41
CA SER A 115 4.23 -14.11 13.40
C SER A 115 5.45 -13.37 13.92
N LEU A 116 5.88 -13.63 15.15
CA LEU A 116 7.04 -12.98 15.78
C LEU A 116 8.22 -13.93 15.96
N TYR A 117 7.93 -15.20 16.23
CA TYR A 117 8.92 -16.26 16.41
C TYR A 117 8.56 -17.48 15.57
N ASP A 118 9.50 -18.40 15.43
CA ASP A 118 9.30 -19.70 14.77
C ASP A 118 9.75 -20.83 15.71
N LEU A 119 9.22 -20.86 16.93
CA LEU A 119 9.66 -21.81 17.97
C LEU A 119 9.45 -23.28 17.56
N ASN A 120 8.49 -23.57 16.67
CA ASN A 120 8.28 -24.92 16.15
C ASN A 120 9.43 -25.42 15.24
N ALA A 121 10.21 -24.51 14.67
CA ALA A 121 11.27 -24.80 13.70
C ALA A 121 12.66 -24.40 14.20
N ASP A 122 12.77 -23.76 15.36
CA ASP A 122 14.03 -23.32 15.95
C ASP A 122 14.98 -24.50 16.17
N SER A 123 16.18 -24.40 15.58
CA SER A 123 17.18 -25.46 15.62
C SER A 123 17.89 -25.60 16.96
N ARG A 124 17.79 -24.57 17.81
CA ARG A 124 18.37 -24.52 19.17
C ARG A 124 17.49 -25.25 20.19
N LEU A 125 16.21 -25.47 19.86
CA LEU A 125 15.26 -26.15 20.73
C LEU A 125 15.30 -27.67 20.51
N ASN A 126 14.91 -28.40 21.55
CA ASN A 126 15.07 -29.86 21.60
C ASN A 126 14.01 -30.63 20.79
N HIS A 127 12.92 -29.97 20.37
CA HIS A 127 11.81 -30.54 19.62
C HIS A 127 11.40 -29.60 18.49
N ARG A 128 10.97 -30.16 17.36
CA ARG A 128 10.35 -29.42 16.27
C ARG A 128 9.07 -30.12 15.83
N PHE A 129 8.10 -29.33 15.37
CA PHE A 129 6.80 -29.84 15.00
C PHE A 129 6.19 -29.08 13.83
N ASN A 130 5.25 -29.72 13.15
CA ASN A 130 4.64 -29.19 11.94
C ASN A 130 3.57 -28.16 12.29
N VAL A 131 3.48 -27.09 11.49
CA VAL A 131 2.49 -26.03 11.66
C VAL A 131 1.65 -25.90 10.40
N THR A 132 0.33 -25.84 10.57
CA THR A 132 -0.61 -25.46 9.51
C THR A 132 -1.35 -24.20 9.96
N ALA A 133 -1.17 -23.12 9.23
CA ALA A 133 -1.73 -21.81 9.55
C ALA A 133 -2.99 -21.54 8.71
N GLY A 134 -3.89 -20.71 9.21
CA GLY A 134 -4.94 -20.09 8.41
C GLY A 134 -6.24 -20.88 8.26
N VAL A 135 -6.42 -21.99 8.99
CA VAL A 135 -7.64 -22.83 8.86
C VAL A 135 -8.82 -22.08 9.48
N LEU A 136 -9.83 -21.71 8.68
CA LEU A 136 -10.96 -20.87 9.11
C LEU A 136 -10.52 -19.54 9.78
N ALA A 137 -9.45 -18.93 9.26
CA ALA A 137 -8.84 -17.72 9.83
C ALA A 137 -9.82 -16.56 10.00
N ASP A 138 -10.69 -16.32 9.01
CA ASP A 138 -11.64 -15.21 9.04
C ASP A 138 -12.69 -15.40 10.15
N GLU A 139 -13.26 -16.60 10.29
CA GLU A 139 -14.19 -16.91 11.38
C GLU A 139 -13.51 -16.75 12.75
N CYS A 140 -12.27 -17.21 12.89
CA CYS A 140 -11.50 -17.07 14.13
C CYS A 140 -11.24 -15.60 14.47
N ARG A 141 -10.88 -14.78 13.47
CA ARG A 141 -10.64 -13.34 13.61
C ARG A 141 -11.94 -12.59 13.93
N GLU A 142 -13.06 -12.99 13.33
CA GLU A 142 -14.38 -12.39 13.57
C GLU A 142 -14.83 -12.59 15.03
N VAL A 143 -14.68 -13.80 15.57
CA VAL A 143 -15.01 -14.09 16.98
C VAL A 143 -14.20 -13.18 17.93
N LEU A 144 -12.89 -13.05 17.71
CA LEU A 144 -12.02 -12.22 18.53
C LEU A 144 -12.34 -10.71 18.41
N SER A 145 -12.52 -10.23 17.17
CA SER A 145 -12.79 -8.81 16.91
C SER A 145 -14.17 -8.39 17.42
N SER A 146 -15.20 -9.24 17.30
CA SER A 146 -16.53 -8.97 17.85
C SER A 146 -16.52 -8.84 19.37
N TYR A 147 -15.71 -9.65 20.07
CA TYR A 147 -15.54 -9.58 21.52
C TYR A 147 -14.93 -8.23 21.96
N PHE A 148 -13.82 -7.82 21.35
CA PHE A 148 -13.20 -6.53 21.69
C PHE A 148 -14.01 -5.32 21.25
N SER A 149 -14.79 -5.42 20.17
CA SER A 149 -15.72 -4.34 19.78
C SER A 149 -16.83 -4.15 20.81
N ARG A 150 -17.33 -5.24 21.41
CA ARG A 150 -18.28 -5.15 22.54
C ARG A 150 -17.64 -4.50 23.78
N LEU A 151 -16.43 -4.89 24.15
CA LEU A 151 -15.69 -4.30 25.28
C LEU A 151 -15.35 -2.81 25.09
N ARG A 152 -14.98 -2.40 23.88
CA ARG A 152 -14.72 -0.99 23.56
C ARG A 152 -15.97 -0.12 23.63
N GLY A 153 -17.15 -0.73 23.44
CA GLY A 153 -18.43 -0.06 23.68
C GLY A 153 -18.77 0.12 25.16
N THR A 154 -18.07 -0.57 26.07
CA THR A 154 -18.40 -0.57 27.50
C THR A 154 -17.39 0.17 28.38
N ASP A 155 -16.07 0.11 28.16
CA ASP A 155 -15.13 0.60 29.20
C ASP A 155 -13.87 1.31 28.67
N GLY A 156 -13.78 2.61 28.95
CA GLY A 156 -12.55 3.40 28.85
C GLY A 156 -11.95 3.65 30.25
N ALA A 157 -10.78 3.06 30.53
CA ALA A 157 -9.76 3.34 31.56
C ALA A 157 -9.11 2.00 31.99
N GLY A 158 -7.81 1.77 32.16
CA GLY A 158 -6.55 2.51 32.05
C GLY A 158 -5.47 1.80 32.90
N CYS A 159 -4.19 1.89 32.49
CA CYS A 159 -2.93 1.63 33.28
C CYS A 159 -2.59 0.16 33.65
N GLY A 160 -1.35 -0.36 33.69
CA GLY A 160 0.02 0.12 33.47
C GLY A 160 1.01 -0.62 34.42
N CYS A 161 2.26 -0.84 33.96
CA CYS A 161 3.47 -1.44 34.59
C CYS A 161 3.51 -2.97 34.79
N GLY A 162 4.63 -3.70 34.68
CA GLY A 162 6.07 -3.40 34.55
C GLY A 162 6.83 -4.51 35.30
N ALA A 163 7.67 -5.28 34.59
CA ALA A 163 8.24 -6.56 35.03
C ALA A 163 9.68 -6.45 35.57
N ASP A 164 10.05 -7.41 36.44
CA ASP A 164 11.45 -7.79 36.68
C ASP A 164 11.52 -9.29 37.04
N LEU A 165 12.26 -10.09 36.26
CA LEU A 165 12.43 -11.55 36.44
C LEU A 165 13.83 -11.98 35.97
N GLU A 166 14.74 -12.22 36.92
CA GLU A 166 15.90 -13.09 36.74
C GLU A 166 15.62 -14.45 37.40
N ALA A 167 15.66 -15.54 36.61
CA ALA A 167 16.19 -16.87 37.01
C ALA A 167 15.71 -17.98 36.04
N HIS A 168 16.54 -18.39 35.08
CA HIS A 168 16.36 -19.66 34.36
C HIS A 168 17.69 -20.24 33.86
N ALA A 169 18.35 -21.05 34.69
CA ALA A 169 19.55 -21.80 34.29
C ALA A 169 19.68 -23.22 34.89
N ALA A 170 18.57 -23.88 35.26
CA ALA A 170 18.65 -25.22 35.88
C ALA A 170 17.74 -26.31 35.26
N HIS A 171 17.06 -26.05 34.13
CA HIS A 171 16.11 -27.01 33.55
C HIS A 171 16.68 -27.86 32.38
N ALA A 172 17.80 -27.45 31.78
CA ALA A 172 18.34 -28.07 30.56
C ALA A 172 18.92 -29.49 30.76
N ALA A 173 19.25 -29.90 31.99
CA ALA A 173 19.92 -31.18 32.24
C ALA A 173 18.96 -32.38 32.41
N ALA A 174 17.65 -32.18 32.54
CA ALA A 174 16.70 -33.25 32.85
C ALA A 174 16.13 -33.99 31.62
N LEU A 175 16.38 -33.50 30.40
CA LEU A 175 15.66 -33.92 29.18
C LEU A 175 16.35 -35.02 28.35
N ALA A 176 17.49 -35.55 28.81
CA ALA A 176 18.32 -36.48 28.02
C ALA A 176 18.05 -37.98 28.26
N GLY A 177 16.96 -38.38 28.92
CA GLY A 177 16.73 -39.80 29.19
C GLY A 177 15.27 -40.20 29.39
N ALA A 178 14.59 -40.61 28.31
CA ALA A 178 13.49 -41.58 28.35
C ALA A 178 13.19 -42.06 26.93
N GLY A 179 13.29 -43.37 26.70
CA GLY A 179 13.14 -44.03 25.41
C GLY A 179 11.76 -43.89 24.76
N GLU A 180 11.73 -44.14 23.45
CA GLU A 180 10.56 -44.11 22.59
C GLU A 180 9.76 -45.41 22.73
N ASP A 181 8.52 -45.31 23.23
CA ASP A 181 7.53 -46.37 23.03
C ASP A 181 6.97 -46.22 21.61
N THR A 182 7.39 -47.15 20.75
CA THR A 182 6.96 -47.28 19.35
C THR A 182 5.57 -47.93 19.30
N ASP A 183 4.52 -47.12 19.32
CA ASP A 183 3.19 -47.55 18.89
C ASP A 183 2.74 -46.58 17.78
N THR A 184 2.59 -47.10 16.57
CA THR A 184 2.27 -46.43 15.28
C THR A 184 2.24 -44.90 15.35
N ALA A 185 3.41 -44.27 15.39
CA ALA A 185 3.51 -42.81 15.33
C ALA A 185 2.99 -42.35 13.96
N VAL A 186 2.02 -41.43 13.97
CA VAL A 186 1.62 -40.72 12.76
C VAL A 186 2.85 -39.95 12.28
N ASP A 187 3.41 -40.33 11.13
CA ASP A 187 4.54 -39.63 10.54
C ASP A 187 4.06 -38.30 9.94
N PHE A 188 4.38 -37.20 10.61
CA PHE A 188 4.07 -35.84 10.15
C PHE A 188 5.13 -35.29 9.18
N GLY A 189 6.15 -36.10 8.83
CA GLY A 189 7.31 -35.67 8.05
C GLY A 189 8.29 -34.81 8.86
N PRO A 190 9.36 -34.30 8.23
CA PRO A 190 10.27 -33.37 8.88
C PRO A 190 9.52 -32.08 9.24
N ALA A 191 9.79 -31.55 10.44
CA ALA A 191 9.25 -30.27 10.86
C ALA A 191 9.76 -29.15 9.96
N CYS A 192 8.83 -28.50 9.24
CA CYS A 192 9.10 -27.36 8.38
C CYS A 192 8.55 -26.09 9.01
N ARG A 193 9.25 -24.96 8.77
CA ARG A 193 8.64 -23.64 8.94
C ARG A 193 7.48 -23.50 7.95
N ARG A 194 6.52 -22.61 8.24
CA ARG A 194 5.53 -22.24 7.22
C ARG A 194 6.20 -21.44 6.09
N PRO A 195 5.70 -21.53 4.85
CA PRO A 195 6.09 -20.65 3.76
C PRO A 195 6.05 -19.18 4.19
N ARG A 196 7.12 -18.43 3.84
CA ARG A 196 7.16 -16.99 4.09
C ARG A 196 6.34 -16.26 3.04
N ARG A 197 5.49 -15.35 3.48
CA ARG A 197 4.67 -14.51 2.61
C ARG A 197 5.30 -13.13 2.48
N VAL A 198 5.60 -12.72 1.25
CA VAL A 198 6.24 -11.43 0.97
C VAL A 198 5.37 -10.62 0.02
N LEU A 199 5.05 -9.38 0.39
CA LEU A 199 4.42 -8.42 -0.51
C LEU A 199 5.50 -7.49 -1.07
N LEU A 200 5.64 -7.47 -2.39
CA LEU A 200 6.45 -6.51 -3.11
C LEU A 200 5.55 -5.40 -3.63
N ALA A 201 5.86 -4.15 -3.30
CA ALA A 201 5.20 -2.96 -3.82
C ALA A 201 6.27 -1.91 -4.09
N ILE A 202 6.94 -2.01 -5.24
CA ILE A 202 8.16 -1.27 -5.55
C ILE A 202 7.86 -0.26 -6.66
N ASP A 203 8.22 1.00 -6.45
CA ASP A 203 8.15 2.04 -7.48
C ASP A 203 9.30 1.88 -8.49
N SER A 204 9.12 2.46 -9.67
CA SER A 204 10.10 2.45 -10.74
C SER A 204 11.43 3.11 -10.31
N PHE A 205 12.52 2.56 -10.85
CA PHE A 205 13.84 3.15 -10.71
C PHE A 205 14.04 4.04 -11.93
N LYS A 206 13.61 5.30 -11.80
CA LYS A 206 13.57 6.28 -12.90
C LYS A 206 14.86 6.30 -13.71
N GLY A 207 14.73 6.11 -15.02
CA GLY A 207 15.86 6.04 -15.95
C GLY A 207 16.59 4.69 -16.01
N SER A 208 16.09 3.65 -15.32
CA SER A 208 16.74 2.33 -15.26
C SER A 208 15.74 1.17 -15.44
N VAL A 209 15.04 0.73 -14.38
CA VAL A 209 14.14 -0.44 -14.41
C VAL A 209 12.72 -0.05 -14.01
N SER A 210 11.73 -0.69 -14.64
CA SER A 210 10.31 -0.52 -14.29
C SER A 210 9.97 -1.24 -12.98
N SER A 211 8.86 -0.86 -12.35
CA SER A 211 8.32 -1.49 -11.14
C SER A 211 8.22 -3.02 -11.28
N ALA A 212 7.63 -3.50 -12.39
CA ALA A 212 7.48 -4.93 -12.66
C ALA A 212 8.82 -5.68 -12.69
N ARG A 213 9.84 -5.12 -13.35
CA ARG A 213 11.18 -5.73 -13.42
C ARG A 213 11.88 -5.71 -12.07
N ALA A 214 11.70 -4.64 -11.29
CA ALA A 214 12.27 -4.54 -9.96
C ALA A 214 11.67 -5.58 -9.01
N GLU A 215 10.34 -5.75 -9.06
CA GLU A 215 9.63 -6.77 -8.28
C GLU A 215 10.05 -8.20 -8.66
N GLU A 216 10.19 -8.49 -9.96
CA GLU A 216 10.69 -9.79 -10.43
C GLU A 216 12.09 -10.10 -9.90
N ALA A 217 13.01 -9.13 -10.00
CA ALA A 217 14.39 -9.24 -9.53
C ALA A 217 14.46 -9.46 -8.02
N VAL A 218 13.73 -8.65 -7.24
CA VAL A 218 13.70 -8.79 -5.78
C VAL A 218 13.06 -10.12 -5.37
N ALA A 219 12.00 -10.56 -6.06
CA ALA A 219 11.37 -11.85 -5.81
C ALA A 219 12.32 -13.03 -6.06
N GLU A 220 13.17 -12.95 -7.09
CA GLU A 220 14.23 -13.93 -7.32
C GLU A 220 15.20 -13.98 -6.12
N GLY A 221 15.64 -12.82 -5.66
CA GLY A 221 16.53 -12.69 -4.51
C GLY A 221 15.96 -13.29 -3.23
N VAL A 222 14.70 -12.96 -2.93
CA VAL A 222 13.96 -13.53 -1.79
C VAL A 222 13.91 -15.06 -1.88
N ARG A 223 13.63 -15.62 -3.06
CA ARG A 223 13.52 -17.07 -3.26
C ARG A 223 14.85 -17.82 -3.14
N ARG A 224 15.99 -17.14 -3.35
CA ARG A 224 17.32 -17.74 -3.09
C ARG A 224 17.56 -18.01 -1.61
N VAL A 225 16.95 -17.25 -0.72
CA VAL A 225 17.01 -17.44 0.74
C VAL A 225 15.85 -18.31 1.21
N TRP A 226 14.65 -18.07 0.69
CA TRP A 226 13.42 -18.78 1.02
C TRP A 226 12.83 -19.46 -0.22
N PRO A 227 13.27 -20.68 -0.58
CA PRO A 227 12.81 -21.37 -1.79
C PRO A 227 11.30 -21.63 -1.81
N ASP A 228 10.68 -21.68 -0.63
CA ASP A 228 9.25 -21.88 -0.40
C ASP A 228 8.45 -20.57 -0.28
N ALA A 229 9.06 -19.40 -0.52
CA ALA A 229 8.38 -18.11 -0.32
C ALA A 229 7.20 -17.90 -1.29
N GLU A 230 6.06 -17.52 -0.71
CA GLU A 230 4.88 -17.04 -1.39
C GLU A 230 5.04 -15.52 -1.62
N VAL A 231 5.47 -15.14 -2.82
CA VAL A 231 5.69 -13.72 -3.18
C VAL A 231 4.49 -13.18 -3.96
N CYS A 232 3.87 -12.13 -3.44
CA CYS A 232 2.82 -11.36 -4.11
C CYS A 232 3.42 -10.03 -4.56
N THR A 233 3.16 -9.65 -5.81
CA THR A 233 3.63 -8.39 -6.41
C THR A 233 2.46 -7.44 -6.62
N LEU A 234 2.66 -6.16 -6.35
CA LEU A 234 1.65 -5.12 -6.48
C LEU A 234 2.30 -3.88 -7.04
N LEU A 235 2.15 -3.71 -8.36
CA LEU A 235 2.66 -2.54 -9.07
C LEU A 235 2.22 -1.27 -8.37
N LEU A 236 3.19 -0.41 -8.11
CA LEU A 236 3.01 0.81 -7.35
C LEU A 236 3.25 2.03 -8.23
N ALA A 237 2.49 3.09 -7.98
CA ALA A 237 2.67 4.41 -8.53
C ALA A 237 2.19 5.47 -7.52
N ASP A 238 2.64 6.71 -7.69
CA ASP A 238 2.32 7.87 -6.84
C ASP A 238 1.25 8.79 -7.47
N GLY A 239 0.46 8.29 -8.43
CA GLY A 239 -0.44 9.11 -9.23
C GLY A 239 0.23 9.77 -10.44
N GLY A 240 1.51 9.49 -10.68
CA GLY A 240 2.21 9.81 -11.91
C GLY A 240 2.16 8.68 -12.95
N GLU A 241 3.25 8.55 -13.70
CA GLU A 241 3.46 7.50 -14.70
C GLU A 241 3.36 6.10 -14.08
N GLY A 242 2.63 5.20 -14.73
CA GLY A 242 2.48 3.80 -14.29
C GLY A 242 1.28 3.54 -13.37
N THR A 243 0.51 4.57 -13.03
CA THR A 243 -0.74 4.46 -12.29
C THR A 243 -1.80 3.63 -13.05
N LEU A 244 -1.92 3.84 -14.36
CA LEU A 244 -2.78 3.07 -15.25
C LEU A 244 -2.43 1.59 -15.20
N ASP A 245 -1.15 1.26 -15.36
CA ASP A 245 -0.67 -0.12 -15.38
C ASP A 245 -0.85 -0.79 -14.00
N ALA A 246 -0.63 -0.04 -12.91
CA ALA A 246 -0.87 -0.51 -11.55
C ALA A 246 -2.34 -0.87 -11.28
N VAL A 247 -3.27 0.00 -11.69
CA VAL A 247 -4.71 -0.25 -11.54
C VAL A 247 -5.17 -1.36 -12.49
N ALA A 248 -4.70 -1.38 -13.73
CA ALA A 248 -5.02 -2.40 -14.73
C ALA A 248 -4.65 -3.83 -14.27
N ALA A 249 -3.55 -3.97 -13.53
CA ALA A 249 -3.15 -5.26 -12.96
C ALA A 249 -4.15 -5.81 -11.93
N CYS A 250 -5.02 -4.96 -11.38
CA CYS A 250 -6.04 -5.34 -10.40
C CYS A 250 -7.46 -5.42 -10.99
N GLY A 251 -7.68 -4.92 -12.20
CA GLY A 251 -8.97 -4.94 -12.89
C GLY A 251 -9.17 -3.74 -13.82
N GLY A 252 -10.33 -3.70 -14.48
CA GLY A 252 -10.65 -2.69 -15.50
C GLY A 252 -10.08 -3.03 -16.88
N GLU A 253 -10.50 -2.26 -17.88
CA GLU A 253 -10.07 -2.41 -19.28
C GLU A 253 -9.30 -1.19 -19.74
N LEU A 254 -8.10 -1.41 -20.28
CA LEU A 254 -7.33 -0.37 -20.94
C LEU A 254 -7.89 -0.13 -22.34
N ALA A 255 -8.26 1.12 -22.61
CA ALA A 255 -8.66 1.60 -23.92
C ALA A 255 -7.60 2.53 -24.49
N THR A 256 -7.20 2.31 -25.74
CA THR A 256 -6.30 3.20 -26.49
C THR A 256 -7.09 4.01 -27.48
N CYS A 257 -6.78 5.30 -27.59
CA CYS A 257 -7.58 6.22 -28.37
C CYS A 257 -6.76 7.45 -28.82
N GLU A 258 -7.00 7.95 -30.03
CA GLU A 258 -6.27 9.11 -30.57
C GLU A 258 -6.78 10.40 -29.92
N VAL A 259 -5.92 11.24 -29.38
CA VAL A 259 -6.24 12.56 -28.78
C VAL A 259 -5.27 13.63 -29.28
N ALA A 260 -5.56 14.90 -29.03
CA ALA A 260 -4.65 16.00 -29.30
C ALA A 260 -3.44 15.94 -28.33
N GLY A 261 -2.25 15.79 -28.89
CA GLY A 261 -0.98 15.95 -28.18
C GLY A 261 -0.73 17.41 -27.77
N PRO A 262 0.30 17.67 -26.95
CA PRO A 262 0.51 18.99 -26.37
C PRO A 262 0.81 20.06 -27.41
N LEU A 263 1.36 19.70 -28.58
CA LEU A 263 1.73 20.64 -29.65
C LEU A 263 0.79 20.58 -30.87
N GLY A 264 -0.39 19.97 -30.72
CA GLY A 264 -1.47 19.97 -31.73
C GLY A 264 -1.55 18.71 -32.62
N ASP A 265 -0.47 17.93 -32.73
CA ASP A 265 -0.47 16.64 -33.43
C ASP A 265 -1.36 15.62 -32.71
N ARG A 266 -1.90 14.63 -33.43
CA ARG A 266 -2.64 13.52 -32.80
C ARG A 266 -1.68 12.50 -32.22
N VAL A 267 -1.95 12.04 -30.99
CA VAL A 267 -1.17 11.02 -30.28
C VAL A 267 -2.08 9.89 -29.79
N PRO A 268 -1.59 8.64 -29.79
CA PRO A 268 -2.27 7.54 -29.12
C PRO A 268 -2.14 7.73 -27.61
N ALA A 269 -3.28 7.78 -26.91
CA ALA A 269 -3.34 7.89 -25.45
C ALA A 269 -4.17 6.75 -24.87
N ARG A 270 -3.73 6.23 -23.73
CA ARG A 270 -4.45 5.21 -22.95
C ARG A 270 -5.29 5.84 -21.85
N LEU A 271 -6.43 5.20 -21.55
CA LEU A 271 -7.19 5.38 -20.32
C LEU A 271 -7.67 4.02 -19.82
N LEU A 272 -7.93 3.90 -18.53
CA LEU A 272 -8.54 2.72 -17.94
C LEU A 272 -10.01 3.01 -17.64
N VAL A 273 -10.88 2.08 -17.99
CA VAL A 273 -12.31 2.12 -17.64
C VAL A 273 -12.64 0.87 -16.83
N ASP A 274 -13.19 1.07 -15.64
CA ASP A 274 -13.71 0.01 -14.78
C ASP A 274 -15.24 0.15 -14.70
N GLY A 275 -15.95 -0.62 -15.53
CA GLY A 275 -17.40 -0.66 -15.54
C GLY A 275 -18.01 -1.27 -14.29
N GLY A 276 -17.27 -2.10 -13.54
CA GLY A 276 -17.74 -2.66 -12.26
C GLY A 276 -17.77 -1.65 -11.14
N ARG A 277 -16.83 -0.69 -11.16
CA ARG A 277 -16.74 0.43 -10.20
C ARG A 277 -17.33 1.75 -10.73
N GLU A 278 -17.88 1.76 -11.94
CA GLU A 278 -18.29 2.97 -12.67
C GLU A 278 -17.22 4.06 -12.60
N SER A 279 -15.96 3.69 -12.84
CA SER A 279 -14.82 4.61 -12.68
C SER A 279 -13.86 4.56 -13.87
N ALA A 280 -13.07 5.61 -14.03
CA ALA A 280 -11.99 5.66 -15.00
C ALA A 280 -10.73 6.22 -14.37
N VAL A 281 -9.57 5.79 -14.87
CA VAL A 281 -8.26 6.32 -14.51
C VAL A 281 -7.62 6.92 -15.76
N ILE A 282 -7.08 8.12 -15.62
CA ILE A 282 -6.42 8.88 -16.67
C ILE A 282 -5.05 9.32 -16.14
N GLU A 283 -4.00 9.10 -16.91
CA GLU A 283 -2.73 9.79 -16.72
C GLU A 283 -2.64 10.95 -17.69
N MET A 284 -2.45 12.17 -17.20
CA MET A 284 -2.39 13.33 -18.10
C MET A 284 -1.21 13.24 -19.07
N ALA A 285 -0.13 12.53 -18.69
CA ALA A 285 1.05 12.33 -19.50
C ALA A 285 0.78 11.55 -20.80
N GLU A 286 -0.23 10.69 -20.84
CA GLU A 286 -0.64 9.96 -22.05
C GLU A 286 -1.09 10.90 -23.18
N ALA A 287 -1.64 12.08 -22.83
CA ALA A 287 -2.07 13.08 -23.81
C ALA A 287 -1.12 14.29 -23.88
N ALA A 288 -0.55 14.71 -22.76
CA ALA A 288 0.17 15.98 -22.62
C ALA A 288 1.50 15.81 -21.85
N GLY A 289 2.13 14.64 -21.98
CA GLY A 289 3.39 14.30 -21.32
C GLY A 289 4.62 14.99 -21.89
N ILE A 290 5.63 15.18 -21.03
CA ILE A 290 6.90 15.83 -21.33
C ILE A 290 7.68 15.11 -22.46
N GLY A 291 7.48 13.80 -22.62
CA GLY A 291 8.09 13.01 -23.70
C GLY A 291 7.67 13.43 -25.11
N TYR A 292 6.56 14.15 -25.27
CA TYR A 292 6.13 14.72 -26.56
C TYR A 292 6.74 16.09 -26.87
N SER A 293 7.43 16.71 -25.90
CA SER A 293 7.95 18.07 -26.03
C SER A 293 9.47 18.06 -26.28
N PRO A 294 9.98 18.92 -27.18
CA PRO A 294 11.42 19.16 -27.30
C PRO A 294 11.98 20.02 -26.15
N CYS A 295 11.15 20.40 -25.17
CA CYS A 295 11.51 21.24 -24.02
C CYS A 295 12.20 22.56 -24.41
N THR A 296 11.76 23.17 -25.52
CA THR A 296 12.18 24.51 -25.93
C THR A 296 11.21 25.56 -25.37
N GLU A 297 11.64 26.82 -25.28
CA GLU A 297 10.79 27.91 -24.82
C GLU A 297 9.50 28.03 -25.64
N SER A 298 9.60 27.94 -26.97
CA SER A 298 8.45 27.96 -27.88
C SER A 298 7.46 26.82 -27.59
N ALA A 299 7.97 25.60 -27.34
CA ALA A 299 7.13 24.47 -26.98
C ALA A 299 6.47 24.66 -25.61
N ALA A 300 7.22 25.16 -24.61
CA ALA A 300 6.71 25.43 -23.27
C ALA A 300 5.57 26.46 -23.25
N LEU A 301 5.61 27.43 -24.17
CA LEU A 301 4.60 28.47 -24.35
C LEU A 301 3.37 27.97 -25.13
N ALA A 302 3.55 27.05 -26.07
CA ALA A 302 2.48 26.54 -26.94
C ALA A 302 1.77 25.28 -26.40
N ALA A 303 2.43 24.51 -25.53
CA ALA A 303 1.95 23.21 -25.08
C ALA A 303 0.58 23.30 -24.37
N SER A 304 -0.40 22.52 -24.86
CA SER A 304 -1.80 22.53 -24.41
C SER A 304 -2.24 21.23 -23.75
N THR A 305 -3.19 21.33 -22.82
CA THR A 305 -3.84 20.19 -22.14
C THR A 305 -5.10 19.69 -22.85
N TYR A 306 -5.38 20.13 -24.08
CA TYR A 306 -6.63 19.81 -24.79
C TYR A 306 -6.95 18.30 -24.86
N GLY A 307 -5.96 17.46 -25.18
CA GLY A 307 -6.15 16.00 -25.22
C GLY A 307 -6.55 15.37 -23.89
N VAL A 308 -6.18 15.98 -22.75
CA VAL A 308 -6.61 15.53 -21.42
C VAL A 308 -8.13 15.69 -21.28
N GLY A 309 -8.69 16.81 -21.75
CA GLY A 309 -10.14 17.01 -21.77
C GLY A 309 -10.86 16.03 -22.72
N GLU A 310 -10.24 15.67 -23.85
CA GLU A 310 -10.77 14.61 -24.72
C GLU A 310 -10.82 13.24 -24.00
N LEU A 311 -9.79 12.89 -23.21
CA LEU A 311 -9.79 11.67 -22.39
C LEU A 311 -10.90 11.70 -21.33
N MET A 312 -11.09 12.84 -20.66
CA MET A 312 -12.16 13.00 -19.67
C MET A 312 -13.55 12.82 -20.31
N LEU A 313 -13.81 13.42 -21.47
CA LEU A 313 -15.08 13.19 -22.19
C LEU A 313 -15.28 11.73 -22.58
N ARG A 314 -14.20 11.02 -22.93
CA ARG A 314 -14.27 9.58 -23.24
C ARG A 314 -14.61 8.76 -22.00
N ALA A 315 -14.02 9.06 -20.86
CA ALA A 315 -14.35 8.43 -19.58
C ALA A 315 -15.84 8.62 -19.23
N VAL A 316 -16.37 9.85 -19.32
CA VAL A 316 -17.79 10.13 -19.07
C VAL A 316 -18.70 9.37 -20.05
N ARG A 317 -18.37 9.38 -21.35
CA ARG A 317 -19.13 8.63 -22.37
C ARG A 317 -19.10 7.13 -22.18
N ALA A 318 -18.03 6.60 -21.56
CA ALA A 318 -17.93 5.20 -21.17
C ALA A 318 -18.72 4.87 -19.90
N GLY A 319 -19.40 5.86 -19.29
CA GLY A 319 -20.25 5.69 -18.12
C GLY A 319 -19.55 5.92 -16.78
N ALA A 320 -18.32 6.43 -16.77
CA ALA A 320 -17.60 6.68 -15.52
C ALA A 320 -18.30 7.76 -14.68
N LYS A 321 -18.65 7.42 -13.44
CA LYS A 321 -19.15 8.33 -12.40
C LYS A 321 -18.04 8.90 -11.53
N THR A 322 -16.88 8.24 -11.49
CA THR A 322 -15.66 8.78 -10.87
C THR A 322 -14.49 8.74 -11.84
N ILE A 323 -13.79 9.86 -11.99
CA ILE A 323 -12.59 9.98 -12.84
C ILE A 323 -11.40 10.28 -11.93
N TYR A 324 -10.46 9.33 -11.85
CA TYR A 324 -9.17 9.53 -11.22
C TYR A 324 -8.20 10.08 -12.26
N ILE A 325 -7.52 11.18 -11.96
CA ILE A 325 -6.56 11.80 -12.87
C ILE A 325 -5.21 12.02 -12.23
N GLY A 326 -4.19 11.38 -12.79
CA GLY A 326 -2.79 11.56 -12.44
C GLY A 326 -2.16 12.76 -13.13
N LEU A 327 -1.45 13.60 -12.38
CA LEU A 327 -0.86 14.86 -12.87
C LEU A 327 0.68 14.83 -13.06
N GLY A 328 1.29 13.66 -12.97
CA GLY A 328 2.74 13.52 -13.18
C GLY A 328 3.15 13.76 -14.64
N GLY A 329 4.40 14.23 -14.85
CA GLY A 329 5.06 14.18 -16.15
C GLY A 329 4.58 15.16 -17.24
N SER A 330 3.91 16.26 -16.89
CA SER A 330 3.35 17.22 -17.87
C SER A 330 4.38 17.98 -18.73
N ALA A 331 4.07 18.23 -20.00
CA ALA A 331 4.78 19.18 -20.88
C ALA A 331 4.25 20.63 -20.79
N THR A 332 3.05 20.81 -20.23
CA THR A 332 2.21 22.00 -20.42
C THR A 332 2.37 23.04 -19.31
N ASN A 333 2.06 24.30 -19.60
CA ASN A 333 1.98 25.41 -18.64
C ASN A 333 0.73 26.28 -18.87
N ASP A 334 -0.29 25.75 -19.53
CA ASP A 334 -1.47 26.47 -19.99
C ASP A 334 -2.54 26.68 -18.91
N GLY A 335 -2.24 26.38 -17.64
CA GLY A 335 -3.21 26.48 -16.56
C GLY A 335 -4.40 25.52 -16.70
N GLY A 336 -4.31 24.49 -17.53
CA GLY A 336 -5.44 23.61 -17.85
C GLY A 336 -6.47 24.23 -18.80
N ALA A 337 -6.19 25.39 -19.42
CA ALA A 337 -7.13 26.06 -20.31
C ALA A 337 -7.52 25.19 -21.52
N GLY A 338 -6.58 24.45 -22.09
CA GLY A 338 -6.88 23.53 -23.19
C GLY A 338 -7.86 22.43 -22.78
N MET A 339 -7.66 21.83 -21.61
CA MET A 339 -8.58 20.82 -21.05
C MET A 339 -9.98 21.40 -20.82
N LEU A 340 -10.09 22.62 -20.31
CA LEU A 340 -11.38 23.31 -20.16
C LEU A 340 -12.07 23.53 -21.51
N GLN A 341 -11.34 24.03 -22.53
CA GLN A 341 -11.87 24.23 -23.88
C GLN A 341 -12.35 22.92 -24.50
N ALA A 342 -11.60 21.82 -24.34
CA ALA A 342 -12.00 20.50 -24.82
C ALA A 342 -13.28 19.97 -24.17
N LEU A 343 -13.50 20.28 -22.89
CA LEU A 343 -14.74 19.98 -22.17
C LEU A 343 -15.91 20.92 -22.59
N GLY A 344 -15.63 21.98 -23.34
CA GLY A 344 -16.62 22.94 -23.85
C GLY A 344 -16.70 24.25 -23.07
N ALA A 345 -15.88 24.46 -22.04
CA ALA A 345 -15.80 25.76 -21.37
C ALA A 345 -15.38 26.85 -22.35
N ARG A 346 -15.91 28.06 -22.18
CA ARG A 346 -15.50 29.21 -23.00
C ARG A 346 -14.35 29.91 -22.30
N VAL A 347 -13.14 29.75 -22.82
CA VAL A 347 -11.95 30.47 -22.37
C VAL A 347 -11.54 31.40 -23.50
N VAL A 348 -11.96 32.67 -23.40
CA VAL A 348 -12.00 33.58 -24.55
C VAL A 348 -11.28 34.90 -24.30
N ASP A 349 -10.88 35.53 -25.39
CA ASP A 349 -10.28 36.88 -25.44
C ASP A 349 -11.32 38.00 -25.31
N ASP A 350 -10.88 39.25 -25.43
CA ASP A 350 -11.72 40.46 -25.34
C ASP A 350 -12.71 40.60 -26.51
N ARG A 351 -12.57 39.80 -27.57
CA ARG A 351 -13.47 39.72 -28.73
C ARG A 351 -14.45 38.56 -28.62
N GLY A 352 -14.34 37.73 -27.58
CA GLY A 352 -15.16 36.54 -27.39
C GLY A 352 -14.73 35.34 -28.25
N CYS A 353 -13.52 35.37 -28.81
CA CYS A 353 -12.92 34.25 -29.52
C CYS A 353 -12.12 33.36 -28.55
N ASP A 354 -12.08 32.06 -28.79
CA ASP A 354 -11.25 31.15 -28.00
C ASP A 354 -9.77 31.59 -28.05
N ILE A 355 -9.12 31.59 -26.89
CA ILE A 355 -7.70 31.92 -26.80
C ILE A 355 -6.85 30.89 -27.56
N ALA A 356 -5.68 31.31 -28.02
CA ALA A 356 -4.70 30.40 -28.61
C ALA A 356 -4.27 29.31 -27.60
N PRO A 357 -3.87 28.11 -28.06
CA PRO A 357 -3.37 27.08 -27.17
C PRO A 357 -2.12 27.50 -26.40
N GLY A 358 -1.96 26.95 -25.20
CA GLY A 358 -0.74 27.10 -24.40
C GLY A 358 -0.74 28.30 -23.45
N LEU A 359 0.35 28.43 -22.70
CA LEU A 359 0.60 29.55 -21.79
C LEU A 359 0.56 30.91 -22.50
N ALA A 360 1.00 30.97 -23.76
CA ALA A 360 0.95 32.21 -24.55
C ALA A 360 -0.49 32.72 -24.75
N GLY A 361 -1.48 31.84 -24.85
CA GLY A 361 -2.89 32.23 -24.96
C GLY A 361 -3.42 32.93 -23.72
N LEU A 362 -2.87 32.62 -22.54
CA LEU A 362 -3.28 33.24 -21.27
C LEU A 362 -2.90 34.73 -21.20
N GLU A 363 -2.05 35.25 -22.07
CA GLU A 363 -1.81 36.69 -22.18
C GLU A 363 -3.08 37.46 -22.56
N GLN A 364 -3.94 36.84 -23.37
CA GLN A 364 -5.11 37.49 -23.99
C GLN A 364 -6.44 37.09 -23.35
N VAL A 365 -6.42 36.19 -22.36
CA VAL A 365 -7.65 35.69 -21.73
C VAL A 365 -8.39 36.83 -21.00
N ALA A 366 -9.66 37.00 -21.34
CA ALA A 366 -10.50 38.06 -20.78
C ALA A 366 -11.68 37.51 -19.96
N SER A 367 -12.19 36.31 -20.29
CA SER A 367 -13.27 35.67 -19.53
C SER A 367 -13.23 34.14 -19.59
N VAL A 368 -13.80 33.52 -18.56
CA VAL A 368 -13.94 32.06 -18.43
C VAL A 368 -15.36 31.73 -18.03
N ASP A 369 -16.04 30.87 -18.79
CA ASP A 369 -17.33 30.27 -18.44
C ASP A 369 -17.20 28.74 -18.37
N LEU A 370 -17.42 28.20 -17.16
CA LEU A 370 -17.29 26.78 -16.85
C LEU A 370 -18.59 26.00 -17.05
N ALA A 371 -19.74 26.66 -17.21
CA ALA A 371 -21.04 25.99 -17.21
C ALA A 371 -21.16 24.88 -18.27
N PRO A 372 -20.70 25.06 -19.53
CA PRO A 372 -20.77 23.98 -20.52
C PRO A 372 -19.89 22.79 -20.16
N ALA A 373 -18.70 23.02 -19.58
CA ALA A 373 -17.81 21.94 -19.16
C ALA A 373 -18.39 21.13 -17.99
N LEU A 374 -18.99 21.80 -17.00
CA LEU A 374 -19.65 21.14 -15.89
C LEU A 374 -20.85 20.30 -16.35
N GLN A 375 -21.60 20.78 -17.34
CA GLN A 375 -22.68 20.01 -17.96
C GLN A 375 -22.16 18.80 -18.74
N ALA A 376 -21.05 18.94 -19.46
CA ALA A 376 -20.43 17.86 -20.21
C ALA A 376 -19.88 16.73 -19.31
N LEU A 377 -19.55 17.05 -18.06
CA LEU A 377 -19.08 16.10 -17.06
C LEU A 377 -20.21 15.28 -16.40
N ASP A 378 -21.49 15.63 -16.60
CA ASP A 378 -22.67 14.88 -16.13
C ASP A 378 -22.57 14.44 -14.65
N ASP A 379 -22.26 15.39 -13.75
CA ASP A 379 -22.07 15.15 -12.31
C ASP A 379 -20.95 14.13 -11.96
N ALA A 380 -20.05 13.78 -12.90
CA ALA A 380 -18.93 12.89 -12.64
C ALA A 380 -18.00 13.50 -11.58
N ARG A 381 -17.67 12.70 -10.56
CA ARG A 381 -16.74 13.07 -9.51
C ARG A 381 -15.31 13.01 -10.04
N ILE A 382 -14.54 14.09 -9.87
CA ILE A 382 -13.14 14.13 -10.28
C ILE A 382 -12.24 14.04 -9.06
N VAL A 383 -11.30 13.09 -9.07
CA VAL A 383 -10.31 12.89 -8.03
C VAL A 383 -8.91 13.05 -8.64
N VAL A 384 -8.22 14.11 -8.24
CA VAL A 384 -6.87 14.43 -8.69
C VAL A 384 -5.86 13.73 -7.80
N LEU A 385 -4.96 12.97 -8.41
CA LEU A 385 -3.86 12.28 -7.76
C LEU A 385 -2.61 13.16 -7.85
N SER A 386 -2.22 13.77 -6.74
CA SER A 386 -1.06 14.66 -6.71
C SER A 386 -0.42 14.72 -5.34
N ASP A 387 0.90 14.49 -5.30
CA ASP A 387 1.71 14.60 -4.08
C ASP A 387 2.55 15.91 -4.05
N VAL A 388 2.25 16.88 -4.92
CA VAL A 388 2.87 18.22 -4.88
C VAL A 388 1.96 19.25 -4.21
N GLU A 389 2.54 20.08 -3.35
CA GLU A 389 1.80 21.14 -2.63
C GLU A 389 1.95 22.53 -3.26
N ASN A 390 2.61 22.64 -4.41
CA ASN A 390 2.88 23.91 -5.06
C ASN A 390 1.57 24.65 -5.43
N PRO A 391 1.42 25.94 -5.07
CA PRO A 391 0.30 26.76 -5.51
C PRO A 391 0.39 27.06 -7.02
N LEU A 392 -0.64 27.70 -7.59
CA LEU A 392 -0.65 28.02 -9.02
C LEU A 392 0.48 29.01 -9.38
N VAL A 393 0.65 30.07 -8.58
CA VAL A 393 1.51 31.23 -8.90
C VAL A 393 2.53 31.57 -7.82
N GLY A 394 3.47 32.46 -8.14
CA GLY A 394 4.44 33.03 -7.21
C GLY A 394 5.71 32.20 -7.08
N ARG A 395 6.52 32.48 -6.04
CA ARG A 395 7.88 31.91 -5.90
C ARG A 395 7.92 30.37 -5.78
N ARG A 396 6.84 29.77 -5.29
CA ARG A 396 6.65 28.32 -5.22
C ARG A 396 5.63 27.82 -6.25
N GLY A 397 5.23 28.68 -7.18
CA GLY A 397 4.19 28.44 -8.17
C GLY A 397 4.61 27.47 -9.28
N ALA A 398 3.66 27.13 -10.15
CA ALA A 398 3.84 26.17 -11.23
C ALA A 398 5.02 26.52 -12.15
N LEU A 399 5.07 27.77 -12.62
CA LEU A 399 6.09 28.22 -13.56
C LEU A 399 7.47 28.34 -12.90
N ALA A 400 7.52 28.87 -11.67
CA ALA A 400 8.77 29.08 -10.95
C ALA A 400 9.48 27.77 -10.61
N VAL A 401 8.73 26.72 -10.27
CA VAL A 401 9.29 25.45 -9.82
C VAL A 401 9.45 24.45 -10.97
N PHE A 402 8.47 24.35 -11.87
CA PHE A 402 8.43 23.32 -12.92
C PHE A 402 8.56 23.87 -14.34
N GLY A 403 8.61 25.20 -14.53
CA GLY A 403 8.71 25.80 -15.85
C GLY A 403 10.03 25.47 -16.56
N GLY A 404 11.14 25.49 -15.82
CA GLY A 404 12.48 25.29 -16.37
C GLY A 404 12.68 23.94 -17.06
N GLN A 405 12.25 22.85 -16.41
CA GLN A 405 12.33 21.50 -16.98
C GLN A 405 11.47 21.33 -18.26
N LYS A 406 10.48 22.21 -18.48
CA LYS A 406 9.61 22.20 -19.66
C LYS A 406 10.11 23.11 -20.79
N GLY A 407 11.14 23.93 -20.53
CA GLY A 407 11.76 24.82 -21.50
C GLY A 407 11.60 26.32 -21.23
N LEU A 408 10.95 26.75 -20.14
CA LEU A 408 10.89 28.18 -19.80
C LEU A 408 12.26 28.70 -19.36
N PRO A 409 12.64 29.94 -19.73
CA PRO A 409 13.95 30.50 -19.42
C PRO A 409 14.07 30.79 -17.91
N THR A 410 14.85 29.96 -17.20
CA THR A 410 15.08 30.12 -15.75
C THR A 410 16.07 31.24 -15.41
N GLY A 411 16.90 31.65 -16.37
CA GLY A 411 17.86 32.76 -16.24
C GLY A 411 17.26 34.15 -16.47
N ASP A 412 16.02 34.24 -16.95
CA ASP A 412 15.33 35.50 -17.24
C ASP A 412 14.15 35.69 -16.27
N ALA A 413 14.44 36.35 -15.15
CA ALA A 413 13.44 36.60 -14.11
C ALA A 413 12.29 37.51 -14.59
N GLU A 414 12.54 38.39 -15.57
CA GLU A 414 11.52 39.30 -16.09
C GLU A 414 10.53 38.55 -16.99
N ALA A 415 11.03 37.68 -17.88
CA ALA A 415 10.20 36.82 -18.72
C ALA A 415 9.32 35.88 -17.88
N LEU A 416 9.90 35.25 -16.85
CA LEU A 416 9.17 34.36 -15.96
C LEU A 416 8.11 35.11 -15.14
N SER A 417 8.43 36.30 -14.63
CA SER A 417 7.49 37.19 -13.93
C SER A 417 6.32 37.62 -14.82
N ARG A 418 6.59 37.92 -16.09
CA ARG A 418 5.54 38.23 -17.08
C ARG A 418 4.60 37.04 -17.29
N CYS A 419 5.14 35.84 -17.49
CA CYS A 419 4.33 34.63 -17.63
C CYS A 419 3.51 34.31 -16.37
N ASP A 420 4.09 34.46 -15.18
CA ASP A 420 3.38 34.28 -13.90
C ASP A 420 2.24 35.30 -13.77
N SER A 421 2.41 36.52 -14.26
CA SER A 421 1.34 37.53 -14.26
C SER A 421 0.13 37.14 -15.13
N TRP A 422 0.35 36.46 -16.25
CA TRP A 422 -0.73 35.91 -17.08
C TRP A 422 -1.50 34.82 -16.31
N MET A 423 -0.77 33.94 -15.62
CA MET A 423 -1.35 32.89 -14.80
C MET A 423 -2.11 33.44 -13.58
N VAL A 424 -1.65 34.56 -12.99
CA VAL A 424 -2.40 35.30 -11.96
C VAL A 424 -3.72 35.82 -12.52
N GLY A 425 -3.70 36.45 -13.71
CA GLY A 425 -4.90 36.95 -14.38
C GLY A 425 -5.90 35.84 -14.62
N TYR A 426 -5.46 34.74 -15.22
CA TYR A 426 -6.26 33.55 -15.47
C TYR A 426 -6.84 32.94 -14.19
N GLY A 427 -6.04 32.80 -13.12
CA GLY A 427 -6.53 32.26 -11.85
C GLY A 427 -7.63 33.12 -11.20
N ARG A 428 -7.60 34.45 -11.37
CA ARG A 428 -8.70 35.33 -10.92
C ARG A 428 -9.98 35.14 -11.74
N LEU A 429 -9.84 34.86 -13.03
CA LEU A 429 -11.00 34.54 -13.88
C LEU A 429 -11.60 33.19 -13.48
N LEU A 430 -10.76 32.19 -13.16
CA LEU A 430 -11.24 30.92 -12.59
C LEU A 430 -12.01 31.13 -11.28
N ASP A 431 -11.49 31.97 -10.36
CA ASP A 431 -12.19 32.29 -9.12
C ASP A 431 -13.58 32.87 -9.36
N THR A 432 -13.68 33.78 -10.35
CA THR A 432 -14.96 34.39 -10.75
C THR A 432 -15.91 33.33 -11.32
N ALA A 433 -15.43 32.48 -12.24
CA ALA A 433 -16.22 31.43 -12.86
C ALA A 433 -16.70 30.37 -11.85
N ILE A 434 -15.91 30.06 -10.82
CA ILE A 434 -16.30 29.16 -9.73
C ILE A 434 -17.48 29.76 -8.94
N VAL A 435 -17.43 31.06 -8.62
CA VAL A 435 -18.51 31.75 -7.91
C VAL A 435 -19.79 31.71 -8.73
N GLU A 436 -19.71 32.00 -10.03
CA GLU A 436 -20.85 31.96 -10.94
C GLU A 436 -21.46 30.57 -11.06
N ALA A 437 -20.63 29.54 -11.27
CA ALA A 437 -21.11 28.17 -11.40
C ALA A 437 -21.71 27.62 -10.10
N ARG A 438 -21.21 28.04 -8.93
CA ARG A 438 -21.85 27.76 -7.62
C ARG A 438 -23.20 28.45 -7.49
N ALA A 439 -23.31 29.71 -7.90
CA ALA A 439 -24.58 30.45 -7.87
C ALA A 439 -25.65 29.82 -8.78
N GLN A 440 -25.22 29.17 -9.87
CA GLN A 440 -26.08 28.40 -10.77
C GLN A 440 -26.40 26.98 -10.28
N GLY A 441 -25.79 26.53 -9.17
CA GLY A 441 -25.98 25.18 -8.64
C GLY A 441 -25.32 24.07 -9.47
N LEU A 442 -24.36 24.41 -10.34
CA LEU A 442 -23.66 23.45 -11.21
C LEU A 442 -22.45 22.79 -10.54
N LEU A 443 -21.85 23.44 -9.54
CA LEU A 443 -20.75 22.86 -8.76
C LEU A 443 -21.28 22.18 -7.49
N ARG A 444 -21.09 20.87 -7.39
CA ARG A 444 -21.26 20.14 -6.14
C ARG A 444 -19.98 20.16 -5.34
N VAL A 445 -20.01 20.74 -4.15
CA VAL A 445 -18.91 20.65 -3.19
C VAL A 445 -19.25 19.53 -2.21
N PRO A 446 -18.40 18.50 -2.05
CA PRO A 446 -18.63 17.45 -1.07
C PRO A 446 -18.84 18.05 0.33
N GLU A 447 -19.78 17.49 1.12
CA GLU A 447 -19.98 17.93 2.50
C GLU A 447 -18.66 17.85 3.29
N GLY A 448 -18.22 18.98 3.85
CA GLY A 448 -16.97 19.09 4.61
C GLY A 448 -15.71 19.37 3.78
N ALA A 449 -15.80 19.51 2.45
CA ALA A 449 -14.66 19.94 1.65
C ALA A 449 -14.26 21.39 1.96
N ARG A 450 -12.95 21.64 2.08
CA ARG A 450 -12.43 22.98 2.36
C ARG A 450 -12.78 23.90 1.20
N THR A 451 -13.56 24.94 1.46
CA THR A 451 -13.79 26.02 0.50
C THR A 451 -12.64 27.00 0.56
N PHE A 452 -11.92 27.15 -0.56
CA PHE A 452 -10.85 28.13 -0.68
C PHE A 452 -11.39 29.45 -1.26
N GLY A 453 -10.79 30.56 -0.84
CA GLY A 453 -11.17 31.89 -1.35
C GLY A 453 -10.60 32.19 -2.74
N SER A 454 -9.50 31.55 -3.12
CA SER A 454 -8.88 31.68 -4.45
C SER A 454 -8.08 30.44 -4.80
N VAL A 455 -8.16 29.96 -6.05
CA VAL A 455 -7.36 28.85 -6.58
C VAL A 455 -5.87 29.18 -6.67
N LEU A 456 -5.50 30.46 -6.70
CA LEU A 456 -4.13 30.93 -6.85
C LEU A 456 -3.17 30.35 -5.79
N GLY A 457 -3.66 30.20 -4.56
CA GLY A 457 -2.86 29.79 -3.40
C GLY A 457 -3.16 28.39 -2.87
N VAL A 458 -4.05 27.63 -3.52
CA VAL A 458 -4.41 26.29 -3.04
C VAL A 458 -3.21 25.35 -3.22
N PRO A 459 -2.78 24.63 -2.17
CA PRO A 459 -1.74 23.61 -2.31
C PRO A 459 -2.12 22.57 -3.36
N GLY A 460 -1.24 22.32 -4.33
CA GLY A 460 -1.47 21.40 -5.45
C GLY A 460 -2.14 22.04 -6.68
N ALA A 461 -2.62 23.29 -6.60
CA ALA A 461 -3.18 23.98 -7.77
C ALA A 461 -2.15 24.20 -8.89
N GLY A 462 -0.87 24.28 -8.56
CA GLY A 462 0.22 24.40 -9.53
C GLY A 462 0.62 23.08 -10.22
N ALA A 463 0.06 21.95 -9.81
CA ALA A 463 0.35 20.65 -10.39
C ALA A 463 0.09 20.66 -11.91
N ALA A 464 0.98 19.99 -12.66
CA ALA A 464 0.93 19.91 -14.12
C ALA A 464 0.77 21.26 -14.85
N GLY A 465 1.50 22.30 -14.41
CA GLY A 465 1.48 23.61 -15.09
C GLY A 465 0.18 24.39 -14.87
N GLY A 466 -0.48 24.15 -13.75
CA GLY A 466 -1.75 24.79 -13.37
C GLY A 466 -3.01 24.01 -13.76
N LEU A 467 -2.87 22.83 -14.36
CA LEU A 467 -3.99 21.91 -14.60
C LEU A 467 -4.72 21.56 -13.29
N GLY A 468 -4.01 21.45 -12.17
CA GLY A 468 -4.60 21.28 -10.85
C GLY A 468 -5.61 22.38 -10.49
N ALA A 469 -5.31 23.64 -10.82
CA ALA A 469 -6.21 24.77 -10.58
C ALA A 469 -7.49 24.70 -11.43
N ALA A 470 -7.38 24.31 -12.70
CA ALA A 470 -8.55 24.14 -13.56
C ALA A 470 -9.45 22.97 -13.11
N LEU A 471 -8.86 21.85 -12.69
CA LEU A 471 -9.61 20.72 -12.14
C LEU A 471 -10.31 21.09 -10.83
N LEU A 472 -9.63 21.84 -9.94
CA LEU A 472 -10.26 22.44 -8.76
C LEU A 472 -11.43 23.36 -9.13
N ALA A 473 -11.31 24.14 -10.21
CA ALA A 473 -12.37 25.01 -10.69
C ALA A 473 -13.60 24.22 -11.18
N LEU A 474 -13.40 22.98 -11.65
CA LEU A 474 -14.45 22.02 -11.98
C LEU A 474 -15.00 21.27 -10.75
N GLY A 475 -14.52 21.56 -9.54
CA GLY A 475 -14.98 20.93 -8.30
C GLY A 475 -14.24 19.63 -7.94
N ALA A 476 -13.08 19.37 -8.54
CA ALA A 476 -12.31 18.17 -8.24
C ALA A 476 -11.75 18.15 -6.80
N GLU A 477 -11.54 16.94 -6.29
CA GLU A 477 -10.87 16.70 -5.01
C GLU A 477 -9.38 16.41 -5.24
N LEU A 478 -8.49 17.14 -4.59
CA LEU A 478 -7.07 16.78 -4.51
C LEU A 478 -6.87 15.73 -3.41
N ARG A 479 -6.26 14.60 -3.77
CA ARG A 479 -5.88 13.54 -2.84
C ARG A 479 -4.42 13.16 -3.07
N SER A 480 -3.80 12.62 -2.01
CA SER A 480 -2.49 12.00 -2.15
C SER A 480 -2.58 10.87 -3.17
N GLY A 481 -1.65 10.89 -4.12
CA GLY A 481 -1.62 9.95 -5.22
C GLY A 481 -1.34 8.55 -4.72
N VAL A 482 -0.26 8.37 -3.95
CA VAL A 482 0.08 7.06 -3.35
C VAL A 482 -1.07 6.47 -2.52
N GLU A 483 -1.69 7.24 -1.62
CA GLU A 483 -2.75 6.70 -0.75
C GLU A 483 -3.95 6.23 -1.59
N THR A 484 -4.34 7.02 -2.59
CA THR A 484 -5.48 6.66 -3.45
C THR A 484 -5.14 5.46 -4.34
N VAL A 485 -3.91 5.37 -4.86
CA VAL A 485 -3.47 4.21 -5.64
C VAL A 485 -3.50 2.95 -4.78
N LEU A 486 -3.00 3.00 -3.54
CA LEU A 486 -3.03 1.86 -2.60
C LEU A 486 -4.45 1.38 -2.29
N ASP A 487 -5.43 2.28 -2.25
CA ASP A 487 -6.86 1.92 -2.16
C ASP A 487 -7.35 1.20 -3.43
N LEU A 488 -7.06 1.75 -4.61
CA LEU A 488 -7.52 1.20 -5.89
C LEU A 488 -6.97 -0.19 -6.17
N VAL A 489 -5.71 -0.43 -5.82
CA VAL A 489 -5.04 -1.72 -6.00
C VAL A 489 -5.34 -2.72 -4.89
N GLY A 490 -6.10 -2.35 -3.85
CA GLY A 490 -6.47 -3.23 -2.74
C GLY A 490 -5.26 -3.69 -1.90
N PHE A 491 -4.36 -2.77 -1.57
CA PHE A 491 -3.15 -3.06 -0.78
C PHE A 491 -3.48 -3.61 0.61
N ASP A 492 -4.45 -2.97 1.28
CA ASP A 492 -4.85 -3.27 2.66
C ASP A 492 -5.35 -4.70 2.88
N GLU A 493 -5.94 -5.32 1.86
CA GLU A 493 -6.39 -6.72 1.92
C GLU A 493 -5.21 -7.67 1.81
N ARG A 494 -4.26 -7.36 0.91
CA ARG A 494 -3.09 -8.21 0.63
C ARG A 494 -2.05 -8.17 1.73
N VAL A 495 -1.86 -7.02 2.38
CA VAL A 495 -0.82 -6.84 3.41
C VAL A 495 -1.16 -7.52 4.74
N ARG A 496 -2.43 -7.92 4.98
CA ARG A 496 -2.85 -8.51 6.27
C ARG A 496 -2.10 -9.77 6.65
N ASP A 497 -1.92 -10.66 5.67
CA ASP A 497 -1.41 -12.01 5.92
C ASP A 497 0.02 -12.21 5.39
N VAL A 498 0.78 -11.12 5.18
CA VAL A 498 2.21 -11.20 4.84
C VAL A 498 3.11 -11.14 6.06
N ASP A 499 4.32 -11.66 5.90
CA ASP A 499 5.38 -11.67 6.90
C ASP A 499 6.32 -10.46 6.71
N LEU A 500 6.57 -10.07 5.45
CA LEU A 500 7.46 -8.98 5.09
C LEU A 500 6.87 -8.17 3.93
N VAL A 501 6.96 -6.85 4.02
CA VAL A 501 6.71 -5.93 2.91
C VAL A 501 8.04 -5.42 2.39
N ILE A 502 8.27 -5.51 1.09
CA ILE A 502 9.42 -4.87 0.43
C ILE A 502 8.90 -3.82 -0.53
N THR A 503 9.37 -2.59 -0.35
CA THR A 503 9.10 -1.46 -1.25
C THR A 503 10.42 -0.90 -1.78
N GLY A 504 10.38 0.16 -2.57
CA GLY A 504 11.59 0.75 -3.12
C GLY A 504 11.33 1.84 -4.13
N GLU A 505 12.38 2.60 -4.44
CA GLU A 505 12.40 3.61 -5.48
C GLU A 505 13.86 3.89 -5.91
N GLY A 506 14.04 4.66 -6.99
CA GLY A 506 15.38 4.99 -7.49
C GLY A 506 16.27 5.77 -6.51
N ASN A 507 15.72 6.69 -5.72
CA ASN A 507 16.47 7.44 -4.72
C ASN A 507 15.60 7.79 -3.52
N MET A 508 16.08 7.51 -2.32
CA MET A 508 15.34 7.77 -1.08
C MET A 508 15.94 8.93 -0.29
N ASP A 509 15.15 9.98 -0.10
CA ASP A 509 15.56 11.23 0.55
C ASP A 509 14.41 11.86 1.38
N GLU A 510 14.58 13.09 1.86
CA GLU A 510 13.54 13.81 2.61
C GLU A 510 12.25 14.03 1.80
N GLN A 511 12.32 14.10 0.47
CA GLN A 511 11.12 14.20 -0.36
C GLN A 511 10.35 12.88 -0.37
N SER A 512 11.04 11.75 -0.26
CA SER A 512 10.40 10.45 -0.08
C SER A 512 9.61 10.41 1.23
N ALA A 513 10.19 10.91 2.33
CA ALA A 513 9.53 11.09 3.62
C ALA A 513 8.28 11.98 3.55
N ALA A 514 8.25 12.95 2.62
CA ALA A 514 7.14 13.86 2.40
C ALA A 514 5.90 13.21 1.76
N GLY A 515 5.92 11.91 1.46
CA GLY A 515 4.71 11.15 1.08
C GLY A 515 4.77 10.48 -0.28
N LYS A 516 5.95 10.07 -0.76
CA LYS A 516 6.07 9.26 -1.98
C LYS A 516 5.62 7.82 -1.76
N ALA A 517 5.53 7.08 -2.87
CA ALA A 517 5.17 5.68 -2.98
C ALA A 517 5.70 4.77 -1.83
N PRO A 518 7.03 4.69 -1.55
CA PRO A 518 7.54 3.80 -0.50
C PRO A 518 7.04 4.12 0.91
N VAL A 519 6.89 5.41 1.21
CA VAL A 519 6.45 5.87 2.53
C VAL A 519 4.94 5.65 2.71
N GLY A 520 4.13 5.82 1.66
CA GLY A 520 2.72 5.43 1.71
C GLY A 520 2.54 3.94 2.00
N VAL A 521 3.30 3.09 1.30
CA VAL A 521 3.33 1.63 1.55
C VAL A 521 3.71 1.35 3.00
N ALA A 522 4.77 1.98 3.49
CA ALA A 522 5.26 1.77 4.85
C ALA A 522 4.21 2.15 5.91
N ARG A 523 3.62 3.35 5.80
CA ARG A 523 2.55 3.81 6.69
C ARG A 523 1.38 2.84 6.74
N ARG A 524 0.95 2.32 5.58
CA ARG A 524 -0.16 1.35 5.51
C ARG A 524 0.22 -0.01 6.09
N ALA A 525 1.39 -0.53 5.75
CA ALA A 525 1.90 -1.79 6.30
C ALA A 525 1.99 -1.75 7.84
N LYS A 526 2.41 -0.61 8.41
CA LYS A 526 2.48 -0.41 9.86
C LYS A 526 1.14 -0.42 10.57
N ARG A 527 0.03 -0.07 9.91
CA ARG A 527 -1.32 -0.24 10.49
C ARG A 527 -1.63 -1.71 10.79
N TYR A 528 -0.97 -2.64 10.08
CA TYR A 528 -1.09 -4.09 10.26
C TYR A 528 0.12 -4.70 11.00
N GLY A 529 1.00 -3.87 11.57
CA GLY A 529 2.18 -4.32 12.31
C GLY A 529 3.22 -5.05 11.46
N LYS A 530 3.25 -4.81 10.13
CA LYS A 530 4.16 -5.52 9.23
C LYS A 530 5.53 -4.82 9.15
N PRO A 531 6.63 -5.59 9.12
CA PRO A 531 7.95 -5.03 8.86
C PRO A 531 8.09 -4.64 7.38
N VAL A 532 8.83 -3.56 7.13
CA VAL A 532 8.97 -2.90 5.83
C VAL A 532 10.44 -2.66 5.54
N VAL A 533 10.92 -3.27 4.46
CA VAL A 533 12.26 -3.03 3.91
C VAL A 533 12.14 -2.21 2.63
N ALA A 534 12.92 -1.16 2.49
CA ALA A 534 13.03 -0.40 1.25
C ALA A 534 14.33 -0.75 0.51
N VAL A 535 14.22 -1.23 -0.73
CA VAL A 535 15.36 -1.40 -1.64
C VAL A 535 15.48 -0.16 -2.52
N VAL A 536 16.65 0.48 -2.56
CA VAL A 536 16.79 1.82 -3.17
C VAL A 536 18.02 1.93 -4.06
N GLY A 537 17.93 2.69 -5.15
CA GLY A 537 19.09 2.94 -6.04
C GLY A 537 20.17 3.76 -5.33
N GLY A 538 19.75 4.85 -4.70
CA GLY A 538 20.54 5.71 -3.83
C GLY A 538 19.77 6.12 -2.58
N ARG A 539 20.47 6.71 -1.61
CA ARG A 539 19.85 7.31 -0.43
C ARG A 539 20.57 8.57 0.00
N ALA A 540 19.85 9.46 0.67
CA ALA A 540 20.44 10.56 1.42
C ALA A 540 21.23 10.06 2.64
N ASP A 541 22.13 10.90 3.14
CA ASP A 541 22.92 10.60 4.34
C ASP A 541 22.02 10.43 5.57
N ASN A 542 21.09 11.38 5.74
CA ASN A 542 20.09 11.37 6.81
C ASN A 542 18.77 10.76 6.31
N LEU A 543 18.27 9.77 7.06
CA LEU A 543 17.02 9.07 6.79
C LEU A 543 16.06 9.07 7.99
N ASP A 544 16.30 9.88 9.03
CA ASP A 544 15.48 9.90 10.24
C ASP A 544 14.00 10.10 9.91
N ALA A 545 13.72 11.10 9.06
CA ALA A 545 12.36 11.39 8.60
C ALA A 545 11.72 10.23 7.83
N VAL A 546 12.49 9.36 7.17
CA VAL A 546 11.98 8.18 6.47
C VAL A 546 11.65 7.06 7.46
N TYR A 547 12.52 6.81 8.44
CA TYR A 547 12.29 5.80 9.47
C TYR A 547 11.09 6.17 10.36
N GLU A 548 10.89 7.46 10.67
CA GLU A 548 9.71 7.96 11.39
C GLU A 548 8.38 7.65 10.66
N GLN A 549 8.41 7.45 9.35
CA GLN A 549 7.22 7.09 8.56
C GLN A 549 6.96 5.58 8.48
N GLY A 550 7.81 4.76 9.11
CA GLY A 550 7.57 3.33 9.27
C GLY A 550 8.36 2.43 8.33
N ILE A 551 9.38 2.91 7.63
CA ILE A 551 10.37 2.02 7.00
C ILE A 551 11.28 1.48 8.13
N ASP A 552 11.54 0.17 8.18
CA ASP A 552 12.40 -0.42 9.23
C ASP A 552 13.86 -0.55 8.79
N LEU A 553 14.09 -0.71 7.49
CA LEU A 553 15.42 -0.91 6.92
C LEU A 553 15.48 -0.37 5.50
N VAL A 554 16.52 0.42 5.21
CA VAL A 554 16.82 0.90 3.84
C VAL A 554 18.08 0.21 3.33
N LEU A 555 17.96 -0.45 2.17
CA LEU A 555 19.03 -1.19 1.51
C LEU A 555 19.36 -0.57 0.14
N PRO A 556 20.47 0.19 0.04
CA PRO A 556 21.01 0.60 -1.25
C PRO A 556 21.41 -0.64 -2.07
N ILE A 557 20.98 -0.71 -3.33
CA ILE A 557 21.22 -1.90 -4.18
C ILE A 557 22.66 -1.96 -4.72
N CYS A 558 23.36 -0.83 -4.76
CA CYS A 558 24.72 -0.74 -5.30
C CYS A 558 25.72 -1.57 -4.47
N ARG A 559 26.22 -2.67 -5.04
CA ARG A 559 27.11 -3.63 -4.35
C ARG A 559 28.57 -3.16 -4.20
N LYS A 560 28.98 -2.20 -5.01
CA LYS A 560 30.35 -1.65 -5.06
C LYS A 560 30.30 -0.22 -5.62
N PRO A 561 31.36 0.59 -5.45
CA PRO A 561 31.47 1.87 -6.14
C PRO A 561 31.37 1.68 -7.66
N VAL A 562 30.42 2.39 -8.27
CA VAL A 562 30.17 2.42 -9.72
C VAL A 562 29.83 3.86 -10.12
N ASP A 563 30.08 4.22 -11.37
CA ASP A 563 29.56 5.47 -11.92
C ASP A 563 28.03 5.40 -12.12
N LEU A 564 27.40 6.57 -12.29
CA LEU A 564 25.95 6.68 -12.40
C LEU A 564 25.41 6.00 -13.67
N GLU A 565 26.12 6.11 -14.79
CA GLU A 565 25.70 5.49 -16.06
C GLU A 565 25.62 3.97 -15.90
N ARG A 566 26.62 3.36 -15.28
CA ARG A 566 26.64 1.92 -15.00
C ARG A 566 25.64 1.53 -13.92
N ALA A 567 25.38 2.39 -12.93
CA ALA A 567 24.36 2.13 -11.92
C ALA A 567 22.94 2.12 -12.50
N LEU A 568 22.68 2.97 -13.51
CA LEU A 568 21.40 3.06 -14.21
C LEU A 568 21.24 1.99 -15.30
N ASP A 569 22.31 1.31 -15.72
CA ASP A 569 22.23 0.19 -16.67
C ASP A 569 21.22 -0.86 -16.18
N PRO A 570 20.15 -1.16 -16.94
CA PRO A 570 19.08 -2.04 -16.48
C PRO A 570 19.57 -3.45 -16.07
N GLN A 571 20.61 -3.97 -16.72
CA GLN A 571 21.18 -5.28 -16.39
C GLN A 571 21.90 -5.24 -15.03
N GLU A 572 22.73 -4.21 -14.79
CA GLU A 572 23.41 -4.03 -13.50
C GLU A 572 22.40 -3.78 -12.37
N ALA A 573 21.41 -2.89 -12.58
CA ALA A 573 20.36 -2.60 -11.61
C ALA A 573 19.54 -3.85 -11.25
N THR A 574 19.18 -4.67 -12.25
CA THR A 574 18.49 -5.95 -12.03
C THR A 574 19.33 -6.91 -11.18
N ALA A 575 20.61 -7.09 -11.52
CA ALA A 575 21.51 -7.95 -10.75
C ALA A 575 21.68 -7.47 -9.29
N ASN A 576 21.74 -6.15 -9.10
CA ASN A 576 21.82 -5.52 -7.79
C ASN A 576 20.54 -5.71 -6.97
N LEU A 577 19.37 -5.59 -7.59
CA LEU A 577 18.06 -5.81 -6.96
C LEU A 577 17.86 -7.26 -6.49
N ILE A 578 18.36 -8.24 -7.25
CA ILE A 578 18.36 -9.65 -6.81
C ILE A 578 19.15 -9.79 -5.50
N CYS A 579 20.37 -9.25 -5.43
CA CYS A 579 21.16 -9.29 -4.20
C CYS A 579 20.51 -8.52 -3.04
N ALA A 580 19.79 -7.43 -3.33
CA ALA A 580 19.04 -6.69 -2.31
C ALA A 580 17.86 -7.51 -1.76
N GLY A 581 17.16 -8.26 -2.62
CA GLY A 581 16.11 -9.20 -2.20
C GLY A 581 16.65 -10.32 -1.29
N GLU A 582 17.82 -10.87 -1.61
CA GLU A 582 18.52 -11.83 -0.72
C GLU A 582 18.82 -11.20 0.65
N SER A 583 19.37 -9.98 0.64
CA SER A 583 19.77 -9.27 1.85
C SER A 583 18.56 -8.92 2.73
N ALA A 584 17.43 -8.53 2.12
CA ALA A 584 16.18 -8.26 2.83
C ALA A 584 15.65 -9.51 3.54
N ALA A 585 15.63 -10.66 2.86
CA ALA A 585 15.20 -11.92 3.45
C ALA A 585 16.14 -12.39 4.59
N GLN A 586 17.47 -12.26 4.42
CA GLN A 586 18.43 -12.58 5.48
C GLN A 586 18.28 -11.67 6.70
N ALA A 587 18.10 -10.36 6.48
CA ALA A 587 17.89 -9.41 7.56
C ALA A 587 16.62 -9.73 8.36
N TYR A 588 15.55 -10.16 7.68
CA TYR A 588 14.33 -10.61 8.34
C TYR A 588 14.57 -11.83 9.24
N ASP A 589 15.31 -12.84 8.77
CA ASP A 589 15.64 -14.01 9.60
C ASP A 589 16.51 -13.65 10.80
N LEU A 590 17.47 -12.73 10.64
CA LEU A 590 18.32 -12.24 11.74
C LEU A 590 17.53 -11.56 12.85
N ALA A 591 16.47 -10.81 12.50
CA ALA A 591 15.61 -10.14 13.48
C ALA A 591 14.77 -11.11 14.34
N ARG A 592 14.77 -12.41 14.01
CA ARG A 592 13.94 -13.45 14.65
C ARG A 592 14.75 -14.48 15.44
N LEU A 593 16.08 -14.33 15.47
CA LEU A 593 16.98 -15.13 16.31
C LEU A 593 16.94 -14.66 17.76
#